data_AF-K3YM63-F1
#
_entry.id   AF-K3YM63-F1
#
_cell.length_a   1.000
_cell.length_b   1.000
_cell.length_c   1.000
_cell.angle_alpha   90.00
_cell.angle_beta   90.00
_cell.angle_gamma   90.00
#
_symmetry.space_group_name_H-M   'P 1'
#
loop_
_entity.id
_entity.type
_entity.pdbx_description
1 polymer ?
#
loop_
_entity_poly.entity_id
_entity_poly.type
_entity_poly.pdbx_seq_one_letter_code
_entity_poly.pdbx_strand_id
1 'polypeptide(L)'
;ILEKQVLTAAKAVEDKLDEEISALDRLDPDDIEALRERRIQQMRRAAERRAKWRAQGHGEYAEVPEKEFFSAAKASERLVCHFYRDNWPCK
;
A
#
# COMPACT_ATOMS: atom_id res chain seq x y z
N ILE A 1 -25.64 -34.38 3.63
CA ILE A 1 -24.26 -34.10 4.14
C ILE A 1 -23.84 -32.68 3.77
N LEU A 2 -23.94 -32.29 2.49
CA LEU A 2 -23.62 -30.94 2.01
C LEU A 2 -24.37 -29.81 2.75
N GLU A 3 -25.69 -29.97 2.94
CA GLU A 3 -26.53 -28.99 3.65
C GLU A 3 -26.05 -28.71 5.08
N LYS A 4 -25.66 -29.76 5.84
CA LYS A 4 -25.10 -29.60 7.17
C LYS A 4 -23.75 -28.87 7.14
N GLN A 5 -22.91 -29.12 6.14
CA GLN A 5 -21.62 -28.45 6.00
C GLN A 5 -21.79 -26.96 5.67
N VAL A 6 -22.73 -26.62 4.79
CA VAL A 6 -23.07 -25.22 4.47
C VAL A 6 -23.64 -24.50 5.70
N LEU A 7 -24.51 -25.15 6.47
CA LEU A 7 -25.08 -24.57 7.68
C LEU A 7 -24.01 -24.30 8.75
N THR A 8 -23.05 -25.22 8.92
CA THR A 8 -21.93 -25.02 9.85
C THR A 8 -21.01 -23.88 9.41
N ALA A 9 -20.73 -23.78 8.10
CA ALA A 9 -19.93 -22.69 7.57
C ALA A 9 -20.63 -21.33 7.73
N ALA A 10 -21.95 -21.26 7.50
CA ALA A 10 -22.74 -20.06 7.71
C ALA A 10 -22.72 -19.60 9.17
N LYS A 11 -22.91 -20.53 10.12
CA LYS A 11 -22.81 -20.23 11.56
C LYS A 11 -21.42 -19.71 11.97
N ALA A 12 -20.35 -20.33 11.48
CA ALA A 12 -19.01 -19.86 11.79
C ALA A 12 -18.72 -18.44 11.25
N VAL A 13 -19.36 -18.05 10.15
CA VAL A 13 -19.29 -16.68 9.61
C VAL A 13 -20.13 -15.71 10.45
N GLU A 14 -21.33 -16.12 10.88
CA GLU A 14 -22.21 -15.35 11.76
C GLU A 14 -21.57 -15.08 13.12
N ASP A 15 -21.04 -16.12 13.76
CA ASP A 15 -20.35 -16.01 15.06
C ASP A 15 -19.17 -15.03 14.98
N LYS A 16 -18.40 -15.09 13.88
CA LYS A 16 -17.29 -14.15 13.64
C LYS A 16 -17.78 -12.72 13.44
N LEU A 17 -18.92 -12.53 12.77
CA LEU A 17 -19.51 -11.21 12.55
C LEU A 17 -20.00 -10.61 13.88
N ASP A 18 -20.63 -11.41 14.73
CA ASP A 18 -21.08 -10.99 16.06
C ASP A 18 -19.90 -10.61 16.98
N GLU A 19 -18.79 -11.33 16.90
CA GLU A 19 -17.55 -10.98 17.60
C GLU A 19 -17.01 -9.62 17.14
N GLU A 20 -16.99 -9.35 15.83
CA GLU A 20 -16.56 -8.06 15.27
C GLU A 20 -17.49 -6.91 15.68
N ILE A 21 -18.81 -7.13 15.70
CA ILE A 21 -19.81 -6.15 16.17
C ILE A 21 -19.59 -5.85 17.66
N SER A 22 -19.45 -6.89 18.50
CA SER A 22 -19.20 -6.71 19.93
C SER A 22 -17.87 -6.02 20.22
N ALA A 23 -16.85 -6.20 19.38
CA ALA A 23 -15.60 -5.46 19.49
C ALA A 23 -15.78 -3.96 19.18
N LEU A 24 -16.61 -3.61 18.19
CA LEU A 24 -16.92 -2.22 17.85
C LEU A 24 -17.74 -1.52 18.95
N ASP A 25 -18.69 -2.21 19.57
CA ASP A 25 -19.49 -1.64 20.66
C ASP A 25 -18.67 -1.39 21.94
N ARG A 26 -17.55 -2.10 22.09
CA ARG A 26 -16.62 -1.93 23.22
C ARG A 26 -15.56 -0.86 22.98
N LEU A 27 -15.50 -0.26 21.79
CA LEU A 27 -14.51 0.76 21.48
C LEU A 27 -14.82 2.03 22.28
N ASP A 28 -13.87 2.45 23.11
CA ASP A 28 -14.02 3.65 23.92
C ASP A 28 -13.56 4.92 23.15
N PRO A 29 -13.88 6.13 23.64
CA PRO A 29 -13.43 7.38 23.01
C PRO A 29 -11.90 7.51 22.89
N ASP A 30 -11.14 6.90 23.80
CA ASP A 30 -9.68 6.97 23.81
C ASP A 30 -9.09 6.09 22.70
N ASP A 31 -9.64 4.91 22.45
CA ASP A 31 -9.31 4.03 21.33
C ASP A 31 -9.55 4.72 19.99
N ILE A 32 -10.66 5.46 19.87
CA ILE A 32 -10.99 6.24 18.66
C ILE A 32 -9.95 7.34 18.42
N GLU A 33 -9.54 8.05 19.47
CA GLU A 33 -8.55 9.11 19.33
C GLU A 33 -7.16 8.53 19.02
N ALA A 34 -6.77 7.43 19.66
CA ALA A 34 -5.53 6.72 19.32
C ALA A 34 -5.51 6.25 17.85
N LEU A 35 -6.65 5.75 17.35
CA LEU A 35 -6.79 5.38 15.93
C LEU A 35 -6.64 6.60 15.01
N ARG A 36 -7.21 7.74 15.41
CA ARG A 36 -7.12 9.00 14.68
C ARG A 36 -5.68 9.49 14.61
N GLU A 37 -4.98 9.54 15.73
CA GLU A 37 -3.56 9.92 15.79
C GLU A 37 -2.71 9.02 14.91
N ARG A 38 -2.91 7.70 14.99
CA ARG A 38 -2.21 6.72 14.15
C ARG A 38 -2.43 7.00 12.66
N ARG A 39 -3.67 7.28 12.24
CA ARG A 39 -3.98 7.63 10.84
C ARG A 39 -3.29 8.93 10.42
N ILE A 40 -3.31 9.96 11.27
CA ILE A 40 -2.63 11.23 10.99
C ILE A 40 -1.13 11.02 10.82
N GLN A 41 -0.49 10.26 11.72
CA GLN A 41 0.93 9.94 11.61
C GLN A 41 1.25 9.17 10.33
N GLN A 42 0.43 8.19 9.95
CA GLN A 42 0.59 7.46 8.70
C GLN A 42 0.48 8.38 7.47
N MET A 43 -0.50 9.28 7.47
CA MET A 43 -0.68 10.27 6.39
C MET A 43 0.51 11.22 6.28
N ARG A 44 1.02 11.72 7.41
CA ARG A 44 2.22 12.58 7.46
C ARG A 44 3.44 11.86 6.89
N ARG A 45 3.73 10.64 7.37
CA ARG A 45 4.83 9.81 6.84
C ARG A 45 4.67 9.54 5.34
N ALA A 46 3.45 9.30 4.87
CA ALA A 46 3.19 9.10 3.44
C ALA A 46 3.41 10.38 2.62
N ALA A 47 3.03 11.54 3.15
CA ALA A 47 3.28 12.83 2.51
C ALA A 47 4.78 13.14 2.42
N GLU A 48 5.53 12.92 3.50
CA GLU A 48 6.99 13.07 3.54
C GLU A 48 7.69 12.16 2.52
N ARG A 49 7.29 10.88 2.46
CA ARG A 49 7.82 9.95 1.43
C ARG A 49 7.53 10.44 0.02
N ARG A 50 6.29 10.88 -0.27
CA ARG A 50 5.94 11.44 -1.59
C ARG A 50 6.74 12.69 -1.93
N ALA A 51 6.99 13.57 -0.95
CA ALA A 51 7.79 14.77 -1.16
C ALA A 51 9.25 14.41 -1.49
N LYS A 52 9.84 13.45 -0.76
CA LYS A 52 11.18 12.92 -1.06
C LYS A 52 11.26 12.30 -2.45
N TRP A 53 10.30 11.44 -2.81
CA TRP A 53 10.25 10.83 -4.14
C TRP A 53 10.14 11.87 -5.25
N ARG A 54 9.29 12.88 -5.08
CA ARG A 54 9.19 13.98 -6.05
C ARG A 54 10.51 14.74 -6.19
N ALA A 55 11.20 15.02 -5.09
CA ALA A 55 12.52 15.67 -5.13
C ALA A 55 13.59 14.79 -5.81
N GLN A 56 13.38 13.48 -5.86
CA GLN A 56 14.23 12.51 -6.59
C GLN A 56 13.78 12.29 -8.05
N GLY A 57 12.81 13.06 -8.55
CA GLY A 57 12.32 12.96 -9.94
C GLY A 57 11.26 11.87 -10.17
N HIS A 58 10.66 11.29 -9.12
CA HIS A 58 9.59 10.32 -9.29
C HIS A 58 8.32 10.98 -9.85
N GLY A 59 7.69 10.33 -10.82
CA GLY A 59 6.51 10.83 -11.53
C GLY A 59 6.83 11.44 -12.89
N GLU A 60 8.11 11.52 -13.25
CA GLU A 60 8.59 11.98 -14.55
C GLU A 60 9.30 10.85 -15.30
N TYR A 61 9.34 10.95 -16.63
CA TYR A 61 10.12 10.07 -17.47
C TYR A 61 11.46 10.75 -17.77
N ALA A 62 12.55 10.07 -17.44
CA ALA A 62 13.91 10.55 -17.70
C ALA A 62 14.71 9.47 -18.42
N GLU A 63 15.44 9.85 -19.46
CA GLU A 63 16.43 8.99 -20.11
C GLU A 63 17.71 8.99 -19.30
N VAL A 64 18.22 7.80 -18.97
CA VAL A 64 19.42 7.61 -18.16
C VAL A 64 20.43 6.77 -18.95
N PRO A 65 21.65 7.27 -19.18
CA PRO A 65 22.71 6.48 -19.81
C PRO A 65 23.04 5.23 -18.99
N GLU A 66 23.44 4.14 -19.65
CA GLU A 66 23.77 2.86 -18.99
C GLU A 66 24.74 3.01 -17.80
N LYS A 67 25.75 3.88 -17.94
CA LYS A 67 26.77 4.12 -16.90
C LYS A 67 26.19 4.74 -15.63
N GLU A 68 25.09 5.48 -15.74
CA GLU A 68 24.45 6.20 -14.63
C GLU A 68 23.29 5.40 -14.03
N PHE A 69 22.83 4.35 -14.71
CA PHE A 69 21.71 3.51 -14.30
C PHE A 69 21.84 3.02 -12.85
N PHE A 70 22.99 2.47 -12.46
CA PHE A 70 23.20 1.95 -11.11
C PHE A 70 23.21 3.06 -10.04
N SER A 71 23.64 4.27 -10.39
CA SER A 71 23.58 5.42 -9.48
C SER A 71 22.12 5.83 -9.25
N ALA A 72 21.36 5.98 -10.33
CA ALA A 72 19.94 6.31 -10.28
C ALA A 72 19.12 5.24 -9.53
N ALA A 73 19.37 3.96 -9.79
CA ALA A 73 18.71 2.84 -9.12
C ALA A 73 19.01 2.78 -7.62
N LYS A 74 20.22 3.16 -7.19
CA LYS A 74 20.57 3.19 -5.75
C LYS A 74 19.99 4.39 -5.00
N ALA A 75 19.66 5.47 -5.70
CA ALA A 75 19.09 6.67 -5.09
C ALA A 75 17.65 6.48 -4.59
N SER A 76 16.94 5.47 -5.10
CA SER A 76 15.52 5.24 -4.84
C SER A 76 15.24 3.78 -4.49
N GLU A 77 14.32 3.54 -3.54
CA GLU A 77 13.91 2.18 -3.16
C GLU A 77 13.11 1.48 -4.27
N ARG A 78 12.41 2.26 -5.10
CA ARG A 78 11.56 1.77 -6.20
C ARG A 78 11.87 2.55 -7.46
N LEU A 79 11.98 1.83 -8.57
CA LEU A 79 12.24 2.38 -9.90
C LEU A 79 11.48 1.54 -10.93
N VAL A 80 10.91 2.20 -11.93
CA VAL A 80 10.35 1.55 -13.12
C VAL A 80 11.28 1.87 -14.27
N CYS A 81 11.89 0.85 -14.87
CA CYS A 81 12.86 1.00 -15.94
C CYS A 81 12.27 0.50 -17.25
N HIS A 82 12.36 1.33 -18.29
CA HIS A 82 12.09 0.90 -19.66
C HIS A 82 13.42 0.79 -20.40
N PHE A 83 13.89 -0.44 -20.62
CA PHE A 83 15.08 -0.69 -21.44
C PHE A 83 14.67 -0.81 -22.90
N TYR A 84 15.21 0.06 -23.75
CA TYR A 84 14.93 0.06 -25.18
C TYR A 84 16.21 0.22 -26.00
N ARG A 85 16.06 0.05 -27.32
CA ARG A 85 17.07 0.38 -28.33
C ARG A 85 16.40 1.32 -29.33
N ASP A 86 17.18 2.10 -30.07
CA ASP A 86 16.68 2.99 -31.14
C ASP A 86 16.19 2.20 -32.36
N ASN A 87 15.13 1.42 -32.17
CA ASN A 87 14.52 0.53 -33.15
C ASN A 87 13.03 0.34 -32.83
N TRP A 88 12.21 0.10 -33.85
CA TRP A 88 10.84 -0.36 -33.72
C TRP A 88 10.76 -1.65 -32.87
N PRO A 89 9.80 -1.79 -31.93
CA PRO A 89 8.63 -0.96 -31.64
C PRO A 89 8.85 0.15 -30.59
N CYS A 90 10.08 0.39 -30.15
CA CYS A 90 10.40 1.28 -29.03
C CYS A 90 10.99 2.62 -29.47
N LYS A 91 10.72 3.04 -30.72
CA LYS A 91 11.17 4.32 -31.30
C LYS A 91 10.11 5.40 -31.12
#